data_AF-A0A931UYY8-F1
#
_entry.id   AF-A0A931UYY8-F1
#
_cell.length_a   1.000
_cell.length_b   1.000
_cell.length_c   1.000
_cell.angle_alpha   90.00
_cell.angle_beta   90.00
_cell.angle_gamma   90.00
#
_symmetry.space_group_name_H-M   'P 1'
#
loop_
_entity.id
_entity.type
_entity.pdbx_description
1 polymer ?
#
loop_
_entity_poly.entity_id
_entity_poly.type
_entity_poly.pdbx_seq_one_letter_code
_entity_poly.pdbx_strand_id
1 'polypeptide(L)'
;MTLPSGNPNTFGKPNLWAHIPCAYRADRPLRLAFVFHGHANCLESLVGDAGVRCRPGDAPRIAHDVAAQVDRSGTGAIVLVPQLAYDERHGDPGVLDSGPALEKLAREALEGPLSPALGARRLADVERVAMIAISGGYQALHAVLGAFGDRTREVFLLDAYYAEHGPVDAWVDKHVADFARGGARPRRLGVIYSGLDSTRPLTQAFAARVAAAMQKDGLATSMLHRDVPRDPTVDELATPVAFLFSDKDHDDIPRTDLAKVLAGF
;
A
#
# COMPACT_ATOMS: atom_id res chain seq x y z
N MET A 1 3.81 -1.93 -17.99
CA MET A 1 5.07 -1.51 -18.64
C MET A 1 6.23 -2.36 -18.11
N THR A 2 7.34 -2.43 -18.85
CA THR A 2 8.57 -3.11 -18.41
C THR A 2 9.68 -2.08 -18.30
N LEU A 3 10.17 -1.83 -17.09
CA LEU A 3 11.15 -0.79 -16.79
C LEU A 3 12.47 -1.41 -16.29
N PRO A 4 13.64 -0.81 -16.58
CA PRO A 4 14.95 -1.34 -16.21
C PRO A 4 15.14 -1.59 -14.70
N SER A 5 14.59 -0.72 -13.85
CA SER A 5 14.75 -0.84 -12.39
C SER A 5 13.70 -1.74 -11.72
N GLY A 6 12.80 -2.35 -12.51
CA GLY A 6 11.81 -3.31 -12.00
C GLY A 6 12.34 -4.73 -11.99
N ASN A 7 11.60 -5.64 -11.33
CA ASN A 7 11.95 -7.07 -11.35
C ASN A 7 12.05 -7.60 -12.79
N PRO A 8 12.89 -8.62 -13.04
CA PRO A 8 13.01 -9.23 -14.35
C PRO A 8 11.64 -9.64 -14.88
N ASN A 9 11.46 -9.45 -16.19
CA ASN A 9 10.25 -9.85 -16.86
C ASN A 9 10.12 -11.39 -16.81
N THR A 10 9.16 -11.88 -16.03
CA THR A 10 8.78 -13.29 -16.00
C THR A 10 7.69 -13.55 -17.04
N PHE A 11 7.87 -14.54 -17.92
CA PHE A 11 6.89 -14.95 -18.95
C PHE A 11 6.44 -13.86 -19.94
N GLY A 12 7.28 -12.85 -20.21
CA GLY A 12 6.92 -11.74 -21.11
C GLY A 12 5.98 -10.71 -20.47
N LYS A 13 5.70 -10.81 -19.17
CA LYS A 13 4.79 -9.93 -18.42
C LYS A 13 5.44 -8.60 -18.00
N PRO A 14 4.64 -7.53 -17.86
CA PRO A 14 5.13 -6.26 -17.33
C PRO A 14 5.69 -6.42 -15.91
N ASN A 15 6.63 -5.56 -15.53
CA ASN A 15 7.18 -5.52 -14.16
C ASN A 15 6.68 -4.33 -13.33
N LEU A 16 5.87 -3.47 -13.94
CA LEU A 16 5.15 -2.38 -13.30
C LEU A 16 3.81 -2.17 -14.00
N TRP A 17 2.74 -2.03 -13.22
CA TRP A 17 1.51 -1.39 -13.64
C TRP A 17 1.41 0.00 -13.01
N ALA A 18 0.83 0.95 -13.74
CA ALA A 18 0.64 2.31 -13.28
C ALA A 18 -0.71 2.85 -13.75
N HIS A 19 -1.37 3.63 -12.89
CA HIS A 19 -2.65 4.28 -13.19
C HIS A 19 -2.64 5.74 -12.76
N ILE A 20 -3.05 6.61 -13.68
CA ILE A 20 -3.30 8.02 -13.42
C ILE A 20 -4.82 8.14 -13.26
N PRO A 21 -5.35 8.42 -12.05
CA PRO A 21 -6.79 8.45 -11.82
C PRO A 21 -7.46 9.58 -12.59
N CYS A 22 -8.75 9.43 -12.85
CA CYS A 22 -9.57 10.48 -13.47
C CYS A 22 -9.58 11.79 -12.65
N ALA A 23 -9.41 11.69 -11.32
CA ALA A 23 -9.33 12.83 -10.41
C ALA A 23 -7.93 13.47 -10.34
N TYR A 24 -6.93 12.95 -11.06
CA TYR A 24 -5.61 13.57 -11.15
C TYR A 24 -5.71 15.00 -11.70
N ARG A 25 -4.98 15.91 -11.05
CA ARG A 25 -4.90 17.30 -11.49
C ARG A 25 -3.44 17.78 -11.48
N ALA A 26 -2.97 18.24 -12.63
CA ALA A 26 -1.60 18.72 -12.81
C ALA A 26 -1.27 19.99 -11.97
N ASP A 27 -2.29 20.74 -11.53
CA ASP A 27 -2.15 21.92 -10.67
C ASP A 27 -2.10 21.60 -9.16
N ARG A 28 -2.22 20.32 -8.78
CA ARG A 28 -2.14 19.87 -7.40
C ARG A 28 -0.77 19.25 -7.07
N PRO A 29 -0.40 19.14 -5.78
CA PRO A 29 0.81 18.43 -5.40
C PRO A 29 0.80 16.98 -5.88
N LEU A 30 1.94 16.50 -6.37
CA LEU A 30 2.05 15.16 -6.93
C LEU A 30 2.16 14.15 -5.78
N ARG A 31 1.33 13.11 -5.84
CA ARG A 31 1.27 12.05 -4.83
C ARG A 31 1.39 10.70 -5.50
N LEU A 32 2.09 9.77 -4.88
CA LEU A 32 2.24 8.40 -5.34
C LEU A 32 1.69 7.43 -4.29
N ALA A 33 0.98 6.39 -4.72
CA ALA A 33 0.68 5.24 -3.88
C ALA A 33 1.28 3.98 -4.49
N PHE A 34 2.10 3.28 -3.73
CA PHE A 34 2.57 1.95 -4.10
C PHE A 34 1.65 0.89 -3.51
N VAL A 35 1.17 -0.02 -4.33
CA VAL A 35 0.37 -1.17 -3.89
C VAL A 35 1.17 -2.44 -4.18
N PHE A 36 1.51 -3.17 -3.11
CA PHE A 36 2.27 -4.41 -3.14
C PHE A 36 1.30 -5.59 -3.03
N HIS A 37 1.24 -6.42 -4.08
CA HIS A 37 0.33 -7.56 -4.11
C HIS A 37 0.76 -8.69 -3.17
N GLY A 38 -0.20 -9.54 -2.80
CA GLY A 38 0.04 -10.70 -1.95
C GLY A 38 0.75 -11.86 -2.65
N HIS A 39 0.88 -12.97 -1.92
CA HIS A 39 1.35 -14.24 -2.48
C HIS A 39 0.40 -14.74 -3.57
N ALA A 40 0.89 -15.65 -4.42
CA ALA A 40 0.11 -16.33 -5.46
C ALA A 40 -0.70 -15.35 -6.33
N ASN A 41 -0.10 -14.21 -6.67
CA ASN A 41 -0.70 -13.18 -7.50
C ASN A 41 0.28 -12.72 -8.58
N CYS A 42 -0.27 -12.05 -9.58
CA CYS A 42 0.46 -11.32 -10.60
C CYS A 42 -0.20 -9.96 -10.83
N LEU A 43 0.46 -9.06 -11.56
CA LEU A 43 -0.12 -7.76 -11.89
C LEU A 43 -1.52 -7.90 -12.51
N GLU A 44 -1.72 -8.85 -13.43
CA GLU A 44 -3.00 -9.03 -14.11
C GLU A 44 -4.14 -9.43 -13.17
N SER A 45 -3.89 -10.30 -12.19
CA SER A 45 -4.90 -10.64 -11.19
C SER A 45 -5.18 -9.48 -10.25
N LEU A 46 -4.17 -8.69 -9.92
CA LEU A 46 -4.40 -7.54 -9.04
C LEU A 46 -5.23 -6.44 -9.72
N VAL A 47 -4.91 -6.09 -10.97
CA VAL A 47 -5.49 -4.90 -11.61
C VAL A 47 -6.79 -5.17 -12.35
N GLY A 48 -7.05 -6.43 -12.73
CA GLY A 48 -8.25 -6.83 -13.46
C GLY A 48 -9.49 -6.99 -12.58
N ASP A 49 -10.66 -7.00 -13.23
CA ASP A 49 -11.99 -7.16 -12.64
C ASP A 49 -12.45 -8.62 -12.55
N ALA A 50 -11.77 -9.53 -13.26
CA ALA A 50 -12.06 -10.95 -13.30
C ALA A 50 -10.80 -11.78 -13.02
N GLY A 51 -10.98 -12.92 -12.36
CA GLY A 51 -9.86 -13.79 -12.02
C GLY A 51 -9.12 -14.30 -13.26
N VAL A 52 -7.80 -14.21 -13.25
CA VAL A 52 -6.94 -14.60 -14.38
C VAL A 52 -5.92 -15.64 -13.96
N ARG A 53 -5.48 -16.45 -14.92
CA ARG A 53 -4.37 -17.38 -14.70
C ARG A 53 -3.06 -16.62 -14.85
N CYS A 54 -2.25 -16.61 -13.81
CA CYS A 54 -0.90 -16.05 -13.90
C CYS A 54 -0.01 -16.97 -14.77
N ARG A 55 -0.06 -18.29 -14.53
CA ARG A 55 0.68 -19.27 -15.34
C ARG A 55 -0.26 -20.12 -16.21
N PRO A 56 0.17 -20.54 -17.41
CA PRO A 56 -0.57 -21.53 -18.19
C PRO A 56 -0.81 -22.80 -17.38
N GLY A 57 -2.06 -23.24 -17.29
CA GLY A 57 -2.46 -24.45 -16.56
C GLY A 57 -2.93 -24.21 -15.12
N ASP A 58 -2.55 -23.10 -14.48
CA ASP A 58 -2.92 -22.82 -13.09
C ASP A 58 -4.38 -22.39 -12.95
N ALA A 59 -4.94 -22.56 -11.74
CA ALA A 59 -6.25 -22.00 -11.41
C ALA A 59 -6.22 -20.46 -11.52
N PRO A 60 -7.34 -19.82 -11.92
CA PRO A 60 -7.43 -18.36 -11.87
C PRO A 60 -7.16 -17.82 -10.46
N ARG A 61 -6.34 -16.78 -10.37
CA ARG A 61 -6.10 -16.00 -9.15
C ARG A 61 -7.22 -14.99 -8.95
N ILE A 62 -7.45 -14.61 -7.71
CA ILE A 62 -8.52 -13.68 -7.34
C ILE A 62 -8.22 -12.28 -7.91
N ALA A 63 -9.26 -11.68 -8.48
CA ALA A 63 -9.23 -10.32 -8.98
C ALA A 63 -9.45 -9.31 -7.86
N HIS A 64 -8.65 -8.25 -7.85
CA HIS A 64 -8.78 -7.18 -6.86
C HIS A 64 -9.34 -5.88 -7.46
N ASP A 65 -9.51 -5.79 -8.78
CA ASP A 65 -10.09 -4.63 -9.46
C ASP A 65 -9.43 -3.31 -9.04
N VAL A 66 -8.09 -3.33 -8.86
CA VAL A 66 -7.35 -2.15 -8.35
C VAL A 66 -7.60 -0.94 -9.23
N ALA A 67 -7.64 -1.10 -10.55
CA ALA A 67 -7.89 0.00 -11.47
C ALA A 67 -9.18 0.77 -11.13
N ALA A 68 -10.31 0.07 -11.01
CA ALA A 68 -11.57 0.74 -10.72
C ALA A 68 -11.66 1.18 -9.25
N GLN A 69 -11.00 0.50 -8.30
CA GLN A 69 -10.89 0.99 -6.93
C GLN A 69 -10.18 2.35 -6.85
N VAL A 70 -9.11 2.53 -7.64
CA VAL A 70 -8.40 3.82 -7.70
C VAL A 70 -9.32 4.93 -8.21
N ASP A 71 -10.05 4.70 -9.30
CA ASP A 71 -10.99 5.73 -9.81
C ASP A 71 -12.15 5.99 -8.85
N ARG A 72 -12.73 4.94 -8.24
CA ARG A 72 -13.82 5.07 -7.25
C ARG A 72 -13.40 5.81 -5.98
N SER A 73 -12.12 5.75 -5.61
CA SER A 73 -11.61 6.45 -4.43
C SER A 73 -11.68 7.97 -4.55
N GLY A 74 -11.69 8.50 -5.78
CA GLY A 74 -11.56 9.93 -6.03
C GLY A 74 -10.18 10.51 -5.69
N THR A 75 -9.18 9.67 -5.37
CA THR A 75 -7.80 10.13 -5.14
C THR A 75 -7.23 10.78 -6.40
N GLY A 76 -6.43 11.83 -6.21
CA GLY A 76 -5.62 12.41 -7.28
C GLY A 76 -4.23 11.76 -7.41
N ALA A 77 -3.93 10.75 -6.59
CA ALA A 77 -2.62 10.11 -6.56
C ALA A 77 -2.40 9.12 -7.70
N ILE A 78 -1.18 9.11 -8.25
CA ILE A 78 -0.78 8.10 -9.22
C ILE A 78 -0.51 6.80 -8.47
N VAL A 79 -1.11 5.71 -8.92
CA VAL A 79 -0.93 4.40 -8.30
C VAL A 79 0.07 3.58 -9.10
N LEU A 80 1.05 3.01 -8.41
CA LEU A 80 2.11 2.18 -8.96
C LEU A 80 2.05 0.80 -8.30
N VAL A 81 1.96 -0.25 -9.11
CA VAL A 81 1.96 -1.65 -8.64
C VAL A 81 3.20 -2.32 -9.23
N PRO A 82 4.31 -2.42 -8.48
CA PRO A 82 5.46 -3.19 -8.92
C PRO A 82 5.12 -4.69 -8.90
N GLN A 83 5.61 -5.42 -9.90
CA GLN A 83 5.56 -6.88 -9.87
C GLN A 83 6.58 -7.39 -8.86
N LEU A 84 6.11 -8.15 -7.86
CA LEU A 84 6.96 -8.87 -6.91
C LEU A 84 7.28 -10.27 -7.45
N ALA A 85 7.72 -11.20 -6.61
CA ALA A 85 7.80 -12.61 -6.97
C ALA A 85 6.50 -13.09 -7.65
N TYR A 86 6.66 -13.53 -8.90
CA TYR A 86 5.55 -13.79 -9.80
C TYR A 86 4.83 -15.09 -9.44
N ASP A 87 3.62 -14.99 -8.90
CA ASP A 87 2.79 -16.13 -8.56
C ASP A 87 3.49 -17.14 -7.63
N GLU A 88 4.19 -16.62 -6.62
CA GLU A 88 4.94 -17.41 -5.64
C GLU A 88 4.31 -17.37 -4.24
N ARG A 89 4.70 -18.31 -3.36
CA ARG A 89 4.26 -18.37 -1.95
C ARG A 89 4.99 -17.37 -1.03
N HIS A 90 5.65 -16.38 -1.62
CA HIS A 90 6.34 -15.30 -0.93
C HIS A 90 6.19 -14.01 -1.75
N GLY A 91 6.26 -12.86 -1.09
CA GLY A 91 6.17 -11.52 -1.67
C GLY A 91 7.56 -10.89 -1.82
N ASP A 92 8.54 -11.67 -2.27
CA ASP A 92 9.93 -11.24 -2.37
C ASP A 92 10.03 -10.00 -3.30
N PRO A 93 10.63 -8.89 -2.82
CA PRO A 93 10.82 -7.69 -3.62
C PRO A 93 11.80 -7.86 -4.79
N GLY A 94 12.64 -8.90 -4.79
CA GLY A 94 13.65 -9.13 -5.81
C GLY A 94 14.65 -7.97 -5.90
N VAL A 95 14.81 -7.38 -7.08
CA VAL A 95 15.73 -6.23 -7.27
C VAL A 95 15.29 -4.97 -6.51
N LEU A 96 14.02 -4.92 -6.08
CA LEU A 96 13.48 -3.83 -5.29
C LEU A 96 13.90 -3.89 -3.82
N ASP A 97 14.58 -4.96 -3.38
CA ASP A 97 15.05 -5.10 -1.99
C ASP A 97 16.03 -4.00 -1.56
N SER A 98 16.59 -3.27 -2.52
CA SER A 98 17.26 -2.01 -2.24
C SER A 98 16.27 -0.84 -2.32
N GLY A 99 16.04 -0.13 -1.22
CA GLY A 99 15.19 1.08 -1.21
C GLY A 99 15.41 2.03 -2.41
N PRO A 100 16.66 2.30 -2.87
CA PRO A 100 16.92 3.09 -4.07
C PRO A 100 16.32 2.54 -5.38
N ALA A 101 16.14 1.23 -5.52
CA ALA A 101 15.57 0.64 -6.72
C ALA A 101 14.10 1.01 -6.91
N LEU A 102 13.30 1.07 -5.83
CA LEU A 102 11.91 1.52 -5.92
C LEU A 102 11.82 3.00 -6.35
N GLU A 103 12.70 3.86 -5.82
CA GLU A 103 12.74 5.26 -6.23
C GLU A 103 13.14 5.40 -7.71
N LYS A 104 14.13 4.63 -8.18
CA LYS A 104 14.51 4.58 -9.60
C LYS A 104 13.38 4.09 -10.49
N LEU A 105 12.67 3.03 -10.09
CA LEU A 105 11.51 2.51 -10.82
C LEU A 105 10.42 3.59 -10.96
N ALA A 106 10.14 4.32 -9.89
CA ALA A 106 9.18 5.42 -9.91
C ALA A 106 9.63 6.56 -10.83
N ARG A 107 10.92 6.91 -10.81
CA ARG A 107 11.50 7.90 -11.72
C ARG A 107 11.31 7.50 -13.18
N GLU A 108 11.68 6.27 -13.52
CA GLU A 108 11.55 5.72 -14.87
C GLU A 108 10.10 5.74 -15.35
N ALA A 109 9.14 5.43 -14.47
CA ALA A 109 7.71 5.48 -14.79
C ALA A 109 7.25 6.92 -15.06
N LEU A 110 7.51 7.86 -14.14
CA LEU A 110 7.03 9.23 -14.20
C LEU A 110 7.67 10.03 -15.33
N GLU A 111 8.99 9.87 -15.51
CA GLU A 111 9.78 10.66 -16.46
C GLU A 111 9.88 9.99 -17.84
N GLY A 112 9.41 8.75 -17.95
CA GLY A 112 9.30 8.01 -19.21
C GLY A 112 7.83 7.84 -19.63
N PRO A 113 7.22 6.64 -19.48
CA PRO A 113 5.91 6.34 -20.06
C PRO A 113 4.76 7.24 -19.61
N LEU A 114 4.79 7.76 -18.38
CA LEU A 114 3.72 8.61 -17.85
C LEU A 114 3.90 10.10 -18.19
N SER A 115 5.08 10.50 -18.67
CA SER A 115 5.40 11.91 -18.91
C SER A 115 4.41 12.66 -19.83
N PRO A 116 3.78 12.06 -20.86
CA PRO A 116 2.80 12.79 -21.67
C PRO A 116 1.57 13.28 -20.88
N ALA A 117 1.16 12.53 -19.86
CA ALA A 117 0.04 12.89 -19.00
C ALA A 117 0.45 13.83 -17.85
N LEU A 118 1.72 13.77 -17.43
CA LEU A 118 2.26 14.53 -16.30
C LEU A 118 2.89 15.87 -16.70
N GLY A 119 3.19 16.05 -17.99
CA GLY A 119 3.86 17.24 -18.51
C GLY A 119 5.25 17.45 -17.90
N ALA A 120 5.49 18.61 -17.31
CA ALA A 120 6.80 18.98 -16.74
C ALA A 120 7.07 18.34 -15.36
N ARG A 121 6.11 17.62 -14.78
CA ARG A 121 6.26 17.04 -13.43
C ARG A 121 7.28 15.90 -13.43
N ARG A 122 8.07 15.79 -12.36
CA ARG A 122 9.15 14.83 -12.16
C ARG A 122 9.02 14.14 -10.80
N LEU A 123 9.84 13.12 -10.56
CA LEU A 123 9.89 12.47 -9.26
C LEU A 123 10.23 13.44 -8.11
N ALA A 124 11.00 14.49 -8.40
CA ALA A 124 11.34 15.55 -7.44
C ALA A 124 10.11 16.35 -6.97
N ASP A 125 9.01 16.37 -7.75
CA ASP A 125 7.78 17.09 -7.41
C ASP A 125 6.83 16.27 -6.53
N VAL A 126 7.16 15.01 -6.25
CA VAL A 126 6.37 14.13 -5.39
C VAL A 126 6.46 14.65 -3.95
N GLU A 127 5.34 15.12 -3.42
CA GLU A 127 5.24 15.62 -2.04
C GLU A 127 5.03 14.48 -1.05
N ARG A 128 4.26 13.46 -1.45
CA ARG A 128 3.77 12.43 -0.54
C ARG A 128 3.72 11.05 -1.21
N VAL A 129 4.12 10.05 -0.46
CA VAL A 129 4.07 8.63 -0.84
C VAL A 129 3.28 7.83 0.19
N ALA A 130 2.35 7.01 -0.30
CA ALA A 130 1.70 5.95 0.45
C ALA A 130 2.29 4.58 0.06
N MET A 131 2.51 3.72 1.05
CA MET A 131 2.92 2.32 0.89
C MET A 131 1.79 1.43 1.38
N ILE A 132 1.23 0.61 0.48
CA ILE A 132 0.06 -0.22 0.76
C ILE A 132 0.45 -1.67 0.49
N ALA A 133 0.40 -2.51 1.51
CA ALA A 133 0.63 -3.95 1.37
C ALA A 133 -0.69 -4.72 1.43
N ILE A 134 -0.84 -5.69 0.54
CA ILE A 134 -1.92 -6.66 0.53
C ILE A 134 -1.33 -8.01 0.91
N SER A 135 -1.86 -8.66 1.96
CA SER A 135 -1.43 -10.02 2.34
C SER A 135 0.11 -10.11 2.41
N GLY A 136 0.70 -11.08 1.71
CA GLY A 136 2.15 -11.29 1.57
C GLY A 136 2.98 -10.13 1.01
N GLY A 137 2.36 -9.08 0.46
CA GLY A 137 3.04 -7.88 -0.04
C GLY A 137 3.77 -7.09 1.06
N TYR A 138 3.53 -7.42 2.33
CA TYR A 138 4.26 -6.86 3.46
C TYR A 138 5.77 -7.07 3.36
N GLN A 139 6.22 -8.20 2.78
CA GLN A 139 7.63 -8.52 2.62
C GLN A 139 8.34 -7.49 1.73
N ALA A 140 7.72 -7.11 0.61
CA ALA A 140 8.23 -6.04 -0.23
C ALA A 140 8.13 -4.67 0.44
N LEU A 141 7.00 -4.37 1.11
CA LEU A 141 6.84 -3.11 1.84
C LEU A 141 7.96 -2.91 2.87
N HIS A 142 8.31 -3.96 3.61
CA HIS A 142 9.37 -3.94 4.61
C HIS A 142 10.73 -3.56 4.04
N ALA A 143 11.10 -4.13 2.89
CA ALA A 143 12.36 -3.84 2.22
C ALA A 143 12.45 -2.38 1.73
N VAL A 144 11.32 -1.80 1.32
CA VAL A 144 11.28 -0.51 0.62
C VAL A 144 10.70 0.65 1.45
N LEU A 145 10.34 0.42 2.71
CA LEU A 145 9.65 1.42 3.53
C LEU A 145 10.44 2.74 3.65
N GLY A 146 11.77 2.65 3.65
CA GLY A 146 12.69 3.78 3.69
C GLY A 146 12.98 4.44 2.34
N ALA A 147 12.50 3.90 1.21
CA ALA A 147 12.89 4.32 -0.15
C ALA A 147 12.66 5.82 -0.41
N PHE A 148 11.61 6.39 0.15
CA PHE A 148 11.23 7.79 -0.05
C PHE A 148 11.50 8.69 1.17
N GLY A 149 12.17 8.17 2.21
CA GLY A 149 12.48 8.90 3.43
C GLY A 149 11.25 9.57 4.04
N ASP A 150 11.34 10.87 4.30
CA ASP A 150 10.24 11.65 4.89
C ASP A 150 9.06 11.90 3.95
N ARG A 151 9.14 11.52 2.67
CA ARG A 151 7.99 11.56 1.76
C ARG A 151 7.06 10.36 1.94
N THR A 152 7.54 9.22 2.45
CA THR A 152 6.69 8.10 2.87
C THR A 152 5.88 8.57 4.07
N ARG A 153 4.63 9.00 3.88
CA ARG A 153 3.80 9.53 4.97
C ARG A 153 2.75 8.55 5.44
N GLU A 154 2.46 7.53 4.64
CA GLU A 154 1.32 6.67 4.89
C GLU A 154 1.68 5.22 4.64
N VAL A 155 1.29 4.37 5.58
CA VAL A 155 1.48 2.93 5.54
C VAL A 155 0.14 2.27 5.79
N PHE A 156 -0.30 1.43 4.86
CA PHE A 156 -1.52 0.66 5.00
C PHE A 156 -1.25 -0.82 4.82
N LEU A 157 -1.80 -1.62 5.73
CA LEU A 157 -1.70 -3.07 5.73
C LEU A 157 -3.10 -3.66 5.58
N LEU A 158 -3.37 -4.28 4.44
CA LEU A 158 -4.64 -4.92 4.09
C LEU A 158 -4.48 -6.42 4.30
N ASP A 159 -4.86 -6.84 5.51
CA ASP A 159 -4.62 -8.16 6.10
C ASP A 159 -3.18 -8.62 5.92
N ALA A 160 -2.25 -7.68 6.17
CA ALA A 160 -0.84 -7.78 5.81
C ALA A 160 0.11 -7.64 7.02
N TYR A 161 -0.39 -7.73 8.26
CA TYR A 161 0.45 -7.68 9.46
C TYR A 161 0.74 -9.09 9.98
N TYR A 162 1.94 -9.59 9.66
CA TYR A 162 2.41 -10.94 9.99
C TYR A 162 3.65 -10.90 10.90
N ALA A 163 4.29 -12.06 11.13
CA ALA A 163 5.32 -12.26 12.15
C ALA A 163 6.61 -11.41 11.97
N GLU A 164 6.95 -10.95 10.77
CA GLU A 164 8.19 -10.19 10.51
C GLU A 164 7.98 -8.67 10.55
N HIS A 165 7.42 -8.12 11.61
CA HIS A 165 6.92 -6.74 11.67
C HIS A 165 7.96 -5.62 11.96
N GLY A 166 9.23 -5.97 12.13
CA GLY A 166 10.29 -5.05 12.58
C GLY A 166 10.38 -3.71 11.82
N PRO A 167 10.32 -3.69 10.48
CA PRO A 167 10.42 -2.43 9.73
C PRO A 167 9.24 -1.47 9.91
N VAL A 168 8.01 -1.99 9.92
CA VAL A 168 6.81 -1.17 10.19
C VAL A 168 6.84 -0.66 11.63
N ASP A 169 7.22 -1.52 12.59
CA ASP A 169 7.38 -1.14 13.98
C ASP A 169 8.36 0.02 14.16
N ALA A 170 9.54 -0.11 13.56
CA ALA A 170 10.58 0.92 13.61
C ALA A 170 10.13 2.23 12.93
N TRP A 171 9.34 2.14 11.85
CA TRP A 171 8.79 3.33 11.19
C TRP A 171 7.78 4.06 12.08
N VAL A 172 6.89 3.33 12.77
CA VAL A 172 5.95 3.93 13.72
C VAL A 172 6.71 4.59 14.87
N ASP A 173 7.66 3.88 15.48
CA ASP A 173 8.43 4.36 16.63
C ASP A 173 9.24 5.63 16.30
N LYS A 174 9.82 5.68 15.09
CA LYS A 174 10.54 6.86 14.60
C LYS A 174 9.64 8.08 14.42
N HIS A 175 8.35 7.88 14.16
CA HIS A 175 7.45 8.91 13.68
C HIS A 175 6.21 9.13 14.56
N VAL A 176 6.22 8.68 15.82
CA VAL A 176 5.11 8.82 16.77
C VAL A 176 4.56 10.26 16.80
N ALA A 177 5.42 11.26 16.95
CA ALA A 177 5.00 12.67 16.99
C ALA A 177 4.27 13.16 15.71
N ASP A 178 4.54 12.55 14.56
CA ASP A 178 3.98 12.95 13.26
C ASP A 178 2.53 12.45 13.06
N PHE A 179 1.99 11.61 13.96
CA PHE A 179 0.60 11.16 13.93
C PHE A 179 -0.38 12.15 14.58
N ALA A 180 0.09 13.30 15.08
CA ALA A 180 -0.77 14.28 15.73
C ALA A 180 -1.91 14.75 14.81
N ARG A 181 -3.16 14.58 15.27
CA ARG A 181 -4.35 15.08 14.59
C ARG A 181 -4.26 16.60 14.40
N GLY A 182 -4.53 17.07 13.17
CA GLY A 182 -4.47 18.50 12.83
C GLY A 182 -3.05 19.03 12.58
N GLY A 183 -2.02 18.18 12.61
CA GLY A 183 -0.69 18.55 12.12
C GLY A 183 -0.74 18.99 10.65
N ALA A 184 0.21 19.81 10.21
CA ALA A 184 0.22 20.32 8.83
C ALA A 184 0.36 19.20 7.78
N ARG A 185 1.06 18.12 8.14
CA ARG A 185 1.32 16.95 7.28
C ARG A 185 1.31 15.66 8.12
N PRO A 186 0.14 15.27 8.66
CA PRO A 186 0.08 14.14 9.57
C PRO A 186 0.42 12.86 8.79
N ARG A 187 1.15 11.96 9.44
CA ARG A 187 1.34 10.61 8.94
C ARG A 187 0.10 9.77 9.18
N ARG A 188 -0.02 8.68 8.42
CA ARG A 188 -1.08 7.70 8.60
C ARG A 188 -0.55 6.28 8.70
N LEU A 189 -1.11 5.53 9.64
CA LEU A 189 -0.99 4.09 9.73
C LEU A 189 -2.41 3.51 9.72
N GLY A 190 -2.72 2.65 8.76
CA GLY A 190 -3.96 1.90 8.75
C GLY A 190 -3.69 0.40 8.69
N VAL A 191 -4.31 -0.36 9.57
CA VAL A 191 -4.27 -1.82 9.54
C VAL A 191 -5.71 -2.32 9.52
N ILE A 192 -6.11 -2.93 8.40
CA ILE A 192 -7.38 -3.65 8.28
C ILE A 192 -7.03 -5.13 8.36
N TYR A 193 -7.58 -5.85 9.32
CA TYR A 193 -7.25 -7.26 9.55
C TYR A 193 -8.51 -8.12 9.60
N SER A 194 -8.38 -9.38 9.17
CA SER A 194 -9.45 -10.37 9.23
C SER A 194 -9.34 -11.25 10.48
N GLY A 195 -10.20 -12.26 10.58
CA GLY A 195 -10.21 -13.24 11.66
C GLY A 195 -9.21 -14.40 11.49
N LEU A 196 -8.36 -14.40 10.45
CA LEU A 196 -7.40 -15.49 10.22
C LEU A 196 -6.44 -15.68 11.40
N ASP A 197 -6.12 -16.95 11.66
CA ASP A 197 -5.62 -17.45 12.96
C ASP A 197 -4.43 -16.67 13.54
N SER A 198 -3.47 -16.23 12.72
CA SER A 198 -2.26 -15.55 13.21
C SER A 198 -2.30 -14.03 13.09
N THR A 199 -3.07 -13.44 12.17
CA THR A 199 -3.02 -11.98 11.90
C THR A 199 -3.70 -11.19 13.01
N ARG A 200 -4.84 -11.68 13.52
CA ARG A 200 -5.58 -11.00 14.59
C ARG A 200 -4.79 -10.81 15.89
N PRO A 201 -4.26 -11.86 16.56
CA PRO A 201 -3.53 -11.68 17.81
C PRO A 201 -2.26 -10.82 17.64
N LEU A 202 -1.56 -10.93 16.50
CA LEU A 202 -0.41 -10.10 16.19
C LEU A 202 -0.80 -8.62 16.03
N THR A 203 -1.88 -8.36 15.29
CA THR A 203 -2.38 -7.00 15.06
C THR A 203 -2.88 -6.36 16.35
N GLN A 204 -3.56 -7.11 17.23
CA GLN A 204 -3.99 -6.62 18.54
C GLN A 204 -2.79 -6.26 19.44
N ALA A 205 -1.76 -7.11 19.46
CA ALA A 205 -0.53 -6.82 20.20
C ALA A 205 0.17 -5.56 19.67
N PHE A 206 0.22 -5.40 18.35
CA PHE A 206 0.76 -4.20 17.71
C PHE A 206 -0.08 -2.95 18.04
N ALA A 207 -1.40 -3.03 17.94
CA ALA A 207 -2.29 -1.94 18.32
C ALA A 207 -2.09 -1.51 19.77
N ALA A 208 -1.94 -2.46 20.71
CA ALA A 208 -1.66 -2.15 22.12
C ALA A 208 -0.32 -1.44 22.31
N ARG A 209 0.73 -1.89 21.59
CA ARG A 209 2.06 -1.26 21.61
C ARG A 209 2.02 0.18 21.07
N VAL A 210 1.36 0.39 19.94
CA VAL A 210 1.21 1.73 19.34
C VAL A 210 0.36 2.63 20.24
N ALA A 211 -0.71 2.12 20.83
CA ALA A 211 -1.53 2.88 21.78
C ALA A 211 -0.70 3.37 22.98
N ALA A 212 0.16 2.52 23.54
CA ALA A 212 1.04 2.90 24.64
C ALA A 212 2.05 4.00 24.22
N ALA A 213 2.63 3.90 23.03
CA ALA A 213 3.53 4.92 22.48
C ALA A 213 2.79 6.25 22.24
N MET A 214 1.61 6.20 21.62
CA MET A 214 0.75 7.37 21.39
C MET A 214 0.33 8.03 22.70
N GLN A 215 -0.01 7.25 23.72
CA GLN A 215 -0.41 7.78 25.02
C GLN A 215 0.74 8.51 25.72
N LYS A 216 1.96 7.98 25.64
CA LYS A 216 3.17 8.62 26.20
C LYS A 216 3.40 10.02 25.62
N ASP A 217 3.07 10.21 24.36
CA ASP A 217 3.26 11.48 23.63
C ASP A 217 2.00 12.37 23.63
N GLY A 218 0.95 11.99 24.38
CA GLY A 218 -0.30 12.77 24.46
C GLY A 218 -1.17 12.68 23.19
N LEU A 219 -0.94 11.68 22.34
CA LEU A 219 -1.58 11.49 21.04
C LEU A 219 -2.70 10.43 21.03
N ALA A 220 -3.18 9.99 22.19
CA ALA A 220 -4.19 8.93 22.30
C ALA A 220 -5.46 9.19 21.45
N THR A 221 -5.87 10.45 21.28
CA THR A 221 -7.03 10.83 20.45
C THR A 221 -6.77 10.80 18.94
N SER A 222 -5.52 10.59 18.52
CA SER A 222 -5.13 10.41 17.12
C SER A 222 -5.19 8.95 16.67
N MET A 223 -5.56 8.04 17.57
CA MET A 223 -5.67 6.61 17.32
C MET A 223 -7.12 6.12 17.44
N LEU A 224 -7.49 5.21 16.55
CA LEU A 224 -8.70 4.41 16.58
C LEU A 224 -8.31 2.94 16.57
N HIS A 225 -8.79 2.17 17.54
CA HIS A 225 -8.70 0.71 17.54
C HIS A 225 -10.11 0.14 17.70
N ARG A 226 -10.55 -0.64 16.72
CA ARG A 226 -11.85 -1.28 16.69
C ARG A 226 -11.69 -2.79 16.45
N ASP A 227 -11.83 -3.57 17.52
CA ASP A 227 -11.78 -5.04 17.49
C ASP A 227 -13.18 -5.69 17.43
N VAL A 228 -14.15 -4.99 16.82
CA VAL A 228 -15.49 -5.52 16.56
C VAL A 228 -15.63 -5.66 15.04
N PRO A 229 -15.98 -6.86 14.51
CA PRO A 229 -15.98 -7.12 13.08
C PRO A 229 -17.03 -6.25 12.39
N ARG A 230 -16.58 -5.37 11.49
CA ARG A 230 -17.43 -4.62 10.57
C ARG A 230 -16.61 -3.98 9.45
N ASP A 231 -17.32 -3.60 8.40
CA ASP A 231 -16.77 -2.82 7.30
C ASP A 231 -16.14 -1.49 7.76
N PRO A 232 -14.86 -1.22 7.41
CA PRO A 232 -14.22 0.07 7.64
C PRO A 232 -14.90 1.21 6.87
N THR A 233 -15.03 2.38 7.50
CA THR A 233 -15.45 3.61 6.79
C THR A 233 -14.25 4.44 6.34
N VAL A 234 -14.46 5.35 5.39
CA VAL A 234 -13.44 6.32 4.97
C VAL A 234 -13.00 7.19 6.15
N ASP A 235 -13.93 7.63 7.00
CA ASP A 235 -13.61 8.47 8.17
C ASP A 235 -12.75 7.73 9.19
N GLU A 236 -12.99 6.44 9.40
CA GLU A 236 -12.12 5.62 10.26
C GLU A 236 -10.70 5.55 9.69
N LEU A 237 -10.58 5.27 8.39
CA LEU A 237 -9.30 5.18 7.69
C LEU A 237 -8.59 6.54 7.52
N ALA A 238 -9.32 7.65 7.67
CA ALA A 238 -8.75 8.99 7.73
C ALA A 238 -8.13 9.33 9.09
N THR A 239 -8.38 8.51 10.13
CA THR A 239 -7.72 8.68 11.44
C THR A 239 -6.21 8.47 11.30
N PRO A 240 -5.35 9.29 11.95
CA PRO A 240 -3.90 9.15 11.82
C PRO A 240 -3.37 7.74 12.12
N VAL A 241 -3.96 7.06 13.10
CA VAL A 241 -3.66 5.65 13.37
C VAL A 241 -4.97 4.88 13.48
N ALA A 242 -5.18 3.87 12.63
CA ALA A 242 -6.39 3.05 12.62
C ALA A 242 -6.06 1.56 12.61
N PHE A 243 -6.63 0.81 13.55
CA PHE A 243 -6.61 -0.65 13.59
C PHE A 243 -8.05 -1.15 13.56
N LEU A 244 -8.46 -1.80 12.47
CA LEU A 244 -9.86 -2.06 12.17
C LEU A 244 -10.08 -3.55 11.85
N PHE A 245 -10.83 -4.24 12.70
CA PHE A 245 -11.22 -5.63 12.46
C PHE A 245 -12.34 -5.69 11.41
N SER A 246 -12.10 -6.34 10.27
CA SER A 246 -13.10 -6.56 9.23
C SER A 246 -13.83 -7.89 9.45
N ASP A 247 -15.12 -7.90 9.13
CA ASP A 247 -15.97 -9.09 9.01
C ASP A 247 -15.74 -9.84 7.68
N LYS A 248 -14.89 -9.33 6.80
CA LYS A 248 -14.59 -9.92 5.49
C LYS A 248 -13.51 -10.99 5.56
N ASP A 249 -13.54 -11.84 4.56
CA ASP A 249 -12.45 -12.77 4.27
C ASP A 249 -11.19 -12.03 3.81
N HIS A 250 -10.07 -12.74 3.92
CA HIS A 250 -8.72 -12.26 3.59
C HIS A 250 -8.63 -11.50 2.26
N ASP A 251 -9.12 -12.12 1.18
CA ASP A 251 -9.05 -11.56 -0.17
C ASP A 251 -10.12 -10.47 -0.43
N ASP A 252 -11.15 -10.40 0.41
CA ASP A 252 -12.24 -9.43 0.27
C ASP A 252 -11.89 -8.07 0.85
N ILE A 253 -11.00 -8.01 1.85
CA ILE A 253 -10.45 -6.76 2.38
C ILE A 253 -9.80 -5.93 1.25
N PRO A 254 -8.75 -6.40 0.55
CA PRO A 254 -8.10 -5.62 -0.50
C PRO A 254 -9.00 -5.38 -1.71
N ARG A 255 -9.96 -6.28 -2.01
CA ARG A 255 -10.92 -6.14 -3.11
C ARG A 255 -11.94 -5.02 -2.91
N THR A 256 -12.20 -4.62 -1.66
CA THR A 256 -13.28 -3.67 -1.33
C THR A 256 -12.82 -2.43 -0.58
N ASP A 257 -11.74 -2.50 0.20
CA ASP A 257 -11.32 -1.43 1.09
C ASP A 257 -10.17 -0.58 0.55
N LEU A 258 -9.47 -1.00 -0.51
CA LEU A 258 -8.40 -0.20 -1.10
C LEU A 258 -8.91 1.16 -1.59
N ALA A 259 -10.12 1.21 -2.18
CA ALA A 259 -10.75 2.48 -2.58
C ALA A 259 -10.94 3.42 -1.38
N LYS A 260 -11.24 2.91 -0.19
CA LYS A 260 -11.46 3.71 1.01
C LYS A 260 -10.15 4.21 1.61
N VAL A 261 -9.11 3.38 1.57
CA VAL A 261 -7.74 3.75 1.94
C VAL A 261 -7.24 4.91 1.06
N LEU A 262 -7.45 4.80 -0.25
CA LEU A 262 -7.03 5.82 -1.21
C LEU A 262 -7.88 7.10 -1.14
N ALA A 263 -9.15 7.03 -0.74
CA ALA A 263 -10.02 8.20 -0.68
C ALA A 263 -9.51 9.30 0.27
N GLY A 264 -8.76 8.91 1.31
CA GLY A 264 -8.12 9.87 2.21
C GLY A 264 -6.83 10.47 1.66
N PHE A 265 -6.26 9.93 0.57
CA PHE A 265 -4.91 10.23 0.08
C PHE A 265 -4.88 11.28 -1.03
#